data_AF-A0A1G4B2X7-F1
#
_entry.id   AF-A0A1G4B2X7-F1
#
_cell.length_a   1.000
_cell.length_b   1.000
_cell.length_c   1.000
_cell.angle_alpha   90.00
_cell.angle_beta   90.00
_cell.angle_gamma   90.00
#
_symmetry.space_group_name_H-M   'P 1'
#
loop_
_entity.id
_entity.type
_entity.pdbx_description
1 polymer ?
#
loop_
_entity_poly.entity_id
_entity_poly.type
_entity_poly.pdbx_seq_one_letter_code
_entity_poly.pdbx_strand_id
1 'polypeptide(L)'
;MCIPRPRRHTTQSTSPITKLPYQRLDSPPATPRMVPNPPAVGTVAAMPTSPTRIAAPAPNPPLSSRVSSQHERLLLELLPFKDAAKFHDWLDSNFVRGPWNEFNADFLSRAIANAAAAGVVGPTGVTGPSAVPEPEKVRTAQAAREALNARKAKFIVYRPDKSAWTAEDHHVRFIVTLVADNMLQNLWYESEWKKKGLDIAKAAYEVLVFLKATMVYADPNPPSYSA
;
A
#
# COMPACT_ATOMS: atom_id res chain seq x y z
N MET A 1 -34.78 19.47 -48.31
CA MET A 1 -34.72 20.46 -47.21
C MET A 1 -33.42 20.23 -46.46
N CYS A 2 -32.37 20.98 -46.82
CA CYS A 2 -31.00 20.78 -46.38
C CYS A 2 -30.75 21.59 -45.09
N ILE A 3 -30.34 20.93 -44.01
CA ILE A 3 -30.02 21.56 -42.73
C ILE A 3 -28.49 21.86 -42.71
N PRO A 4 -28.05 23.13 -42.53
CA PRO A 4 -26.64 23.46 -42.47
C PRO A 4 -25.97 22.97 -41.18
N ARG A 5 -24.77 22.36 -41.29
CA ARG A 5 -23.90 22.00 -40.17
C ARG A 5 -23.28 23.24 -39.52
N PRO A 6 -23.19 23.31 -38.17
CA PRO A 6 -22.41 24.33 -37.48
C PRO A 6 -20.90 24.15 -37.71
N ARG A 7 -20.26 25.28 -38.03
CA ARG A 7 -18.84 25.50 -38.36
C ARG A 7 -17.96 25.29 -37.12
N ARG A 8 -16.92 24.46 -37.22
CA ARG A 8 -15.86 24.35 -36.20
C ARG A 8 -15.11 25.69 -36.12
N HIS A 9 -15.10 26.31 -34.95
CA HIS A 9 -14.15 27.38 -34.65
C HIS A 9 -12.83 26.77 -34.18
N THR A 10 -11.83 26.79 -35.07
CA THR A 10 -10.42 26.62 -34.71
C THR A 10 -9.96 27.92 -34.09
N THR A 11 -9.67 27.94 -32.79
CA THR A 11 -8.92 29.04 -32.17
C THR A 11 -7.43 28.69 -32.20
N GLN A 12 -6.71 29.42 -33.04
CA GLN A 12 -5.26 29.45 -33.06
C GLN A 12 -4.72 29.99 -31.73
N SER A 13 -3.69 29.29 -31.25
CA SER A 13 -2.72 29.70 -30.25
C SER A 13 -2.25 31.15 -30.43
N THR A 14 -2.38 31.96 -29.39
CA THR A 14 -1.58 33.18 -29.19
C THR A 14 -1.24 33.31 -27.71
N SER A 15 -0.07 32.77 -27.33
CA SER A 15 0.57 33.06 -26.05
C SER A 15 1.17 34.47 -26.08
N PRO A 16 0.95 35.33 -25.06
CA PRO A 16 1.87 36.40 -24.75
C PRO A 16 2.94 35.86 -23.78
N ILE A 17 4.14 35.62 -24.32
CA ILE A 17 5.36 35.36 -23.55
C ILE A 17 5.71 36.66 -22.82
N THR A 18 5.36 36.75 -21.53
CA THR A 18 5.86 37.82 -20.67
C THR A 18 7.25 37.42 -20.19
N LYS A 19 8.22 38.22 -20.61
CA LYS A 19 9.64 38.16 -20.27
C LYS A 19 9.81 38.24 -18.75
N LEU A 20 10.23 37.15 -18.11
CA LEU A 20 10.90 37.19 -16.82
C LEU A 20 12.39 36.91 -17.06
N PRO A 21 13.30 37.74 -16.54
CA PRO A 21 14.73 37.54 -16.72
C PRO A 21 15.14 36.24 -16.04
N TYR A 22 15.86 35.39 -16.77
CA TYR A 22 16.62 34.28 -16.23
C TYR A 22 17.51 34.77 -15.09
N GLN A 23 17.09 34.58 -13.84
CA GLN A 23 18.03 34.46 -12.74
C GLN A 23 18.71 33.10 -12.91
N ARG A 24 19.93 33.13 -13.43
CA ARG A 24 20.88 32.03 -13.27
C ARG A 24 20.97 31.76 -11.77
N LEU A 25 20.39 30.66 -11.31
CA LEU A 25 20.82 30.06 -10.07
C LEU A 25 22.27 29.62 -10.26
N ASP A 26 23.12 30.12 -9.38
CA ASP A 26 24.54 29.84 -9.34
C ASP A 26 24.81 28.33 -9.39
N SER A 27 25.79 27.97 -10.22
CA SER A 27 26.29 26.61 -10.36
C SER A 27 26.60 25.99 -8.99
N PRO A 28 26.35 24.68 -8.79
CA PRO A 28 26.77 24.01 -7.57
C PRO A 28 28.29 24.10 -7.40
N PRO A 29 28.79 24.27 -6.16
CA PRO A 29 30.22 24.35 -5.91
C PRO A 29 30.94 23.07 -6.34
N ALA A 30 32.15 23.23 -6.88
CA ALA A 30 33.00 22.13 -7.29
C ALA A 30 33.31 21.18 -6.10
N THR A 31 32.98 19.90 -6.25
CA THR A 31 33.37 18.85 -5.31
C THR A 31 34.90 18.74 -5.23
N PRO A 32 35.50 18.68 -4.03
CA PRO A 32 36.92 18.40 -3.88
C PRO A 32 37.26 17.02 -4.45
N ARG A 33 38.19 17.02 -5.41
CA ARG A 33 38.78 15.83 -6.01
C ARG A 33 39.73 15.18 -4.99
N MET A 34 39.31 14.11 -4.32
CA MET A 34 40.24 13.28 -3.54
C MET A 34 41.16 12.53 -4.50
N VAL A 35 42.44 12.82 -4.36
CA VAL A 35 43.56 12.20 -5.09
C VAL A 35 43.77 10.76 -4.59
N PRO A 36 44.15 9.80 -5.46
CA PRO A 36 44.45 8.43 -5.07
C PRO A 36 45.70 8.35 -4.17
N ASN A 37 45.63 7.55 -3.10
CA ASN A 37 46.76 7.29 -2.22
C ASN A 37 47.69 6.22 -2.85
N PRO A 38 49.01 6.46 -3.01
CA PRO A 38 49.98 5.44 -3.42
C PRO A 38 50.46 4.56 -2.24
N PRO A 39 51.17 3.45 -2.52
CA PRO A 39 51.22 2.26 -1.66
C PRO A 39 52.33 2.32 -0.61
N ALA A 40 52.06 1.79 0.58
CA ALA A 40 53.09 1.40 1.54
C ALA A 40 53.40 -0.09 1.39
N VAL A 41 54.62 -0.37 0.92
CA VAL A 41 55.28 -1.68 0.96
C VAL A 41 55.75 -1.93 2.40
N GLY A 42 55.49 -3.13 2.91
CA GLY A 42 55.98 -3.57 4.23
C GLY A 42 55.65 -5.04 4.49
N THR A 43 56.52 -5.92 4.00
CA THR A 43 56.51 -7.37 4.19
C THR A 43 56.84 -7.76 5.62
N VAL A 44 56.07 -8.67 6.24
CA VAL A 44 56.59 -9.84 6.97
C VAL A 44 55.48 -10.88 7.16
N ALA A 45 55.82 -12.14 6.86
CA ALA A 45 54.96 -13.32 6.91
C ALA A 45 54.84 -13.91 8.32
N ALA A 46 53.66 -14.41 8.68
CA ALA A 46 53.48 -15.45 9.70
C ALA A 46 52.17 -16.26 9.45
N MET A 47 52.36 -17.57 9.37
CA MET A 47 51.51 -18.78 9.31
C MET A 47 49.96 -18.75 9.40
N PRO A 48 49.30 -19.77 8.80
CA PRO A 48 47.84 -19.88 8.76
C PRO A 48 47.30 -20.56 10.02
N THR A 49 46.30 -19.95 10.66
CA THR A 49 45.41 -20.66 11.58
C THR A 49 43.97 -20.44 11.13
N SER A 50 43.36 -21.53 10.69
CA SER A 50 41.95 -21.61 10.32
C SER A 50 41.08 -21.18 11.51
N PRO A 51 40.17 -20.20 11.37
CA PRO A 51 39.11 -20.06 12.33
C PRO A 51 38.01 -21.05 11.99
N THR A 52 37.84 -22.03 12.88
CA THR A 52 36.69 -22.91 13.01
C THR A 52 35.40 -22.12 12.75
N ARG A 53 34.70 -22.48 11.68
CA ARG A 53 33.37 -21.99 11.34
C ARG A 53 32.40 -22.55 12.39
N ILE A 54 32.25 -21.86 13.51
CA ILE A 54 31.08 -22.06 14.38
C ILE A 54 29.90 -21.60 13.52
N ALA A 55 29.15 -22.57 13.00
CA ALA A 55 27.89 -22.31 12.33
C ALA A 55 26.98 -21.61 13.34
N ALA A 56 26.86 -20.29 13.23
CA ALA A 56 25.78 -19.56 13.87
C ALA A 56 24.47 -20.22 13.41
N PRO A 57 23.56 -20.61 14.31
CA PRO A 57 22.23 -21.04 13.87
C PRO A 57 21.62 -19.86 13.12
N ALA A 58 21.28 -20.09 11.85
CA ALA A 58 20.59 -19.10 11.05
C ALA A 58 19.38 -18.58 11.86
N PRO A 59 19.16 -17.26 11.96
CA PRO A 59 17.99 -16.75 12.63
C PRO A 59 16.77 -17.32 11.89
N ASN A 60 16.04 -18.21 12.56
CA ASN A 60 14.77 -18.66 12.03
C ASN A 60 13.90 -17.41 11.86
N PRO A 61 13.42 -17.11 10.63
CA PRO A 61 12.55 -15.97 10.45
C PRO A 61 11.34 -16.16 11.38
N PRO A 62 10.85 -15.09 12.02
CA PRO A 62 9.72 -15.17 12.93
C PRO A 62 8.55 -15.83 12.20
N LEU A 63 7.71 -16.59 12.91
CA LEU A 63 6.56 -17.29 12.33
C LEU A 63 5.66 -16.33 11.51
N SER A 64 5.59 -15.05 11.89
CA SER A 64 4.93 -13.99 11.12
C SER A 64 5.50 -13.79 9.72
N SER A 65 6.83 -13.86 9.56
CA SER A 65 7.51 -13.75 8.27
C SER A 65 7.26 -14.96 7.36
N ARG A 66 7.13 -16.16 7.93
CA ARG A 66 6.78 -17.37 7.15
C ARG A 66 5.32 -17.35 6.71
N VAL A 67 4.41 -16.96 7.61
CA VAL A 67 2.98 -16.81 7.31
C VAL A 67 2.76 -15.70 6.27
N SER A 68 3.50 -14.58 6.34
CA SER A 68 3.42 -13.53 5.34
C SER A 68 3.89 -13.99 3.97
N SER A 69 4.98 -14.79 3.86
CA SER A 69 5.42 -15.33 2.55
C SER A 69 4.41 -16.31 1.94
N GLN A 70 3.76 -17.14 2.76
CA GLN A 70 2.69 -18.02 2.28
C GLN A 70 1.46 -17.22 1.81
N HIS A 71 1.10 -16.17 2.55
CA HIS A 71 -0.02 -15.31 2.21
C HIS A 71 0.28 -14.47 0.95
N GLU A 72 1.50 -13.98 0.79
CA GLU A 72 1.95 -13.31 -0.45
C GLU A 72 1.78 -14.23 -1.66
N ARG A 73 2.22 -15.49 -1.56
CA ARG A 73 2.04 -16.47 -2.64
C ARG A 73 0.56 -16.67 -2.98
N LEU A 74 -0.31 -16.80 -1.97
CA LEU A 74 -1.75 -16.88 -2.19
C LEU A 74 -2.29 -15.65 -2.93
N LEU A 75 -1.85 -14.44 -2.55
CA LEU A 75 -2.28 -13.21 -3.21
C LEU A 75 -1.80 -13.12 -4.66
N LEU A 76 -0.60 -13.58 -4.97
CA LEU A 76 -0.10 -13.69 -6.34
C LEU A 76 -0.90 -14.70 -7.19
N GLU A 77 -1.52 -15.70 -6.57
CA GLU A 77 -2.42 -16.65 -7.26
C GLU A 77 -3.83 -16.06 -7.48
N LEU A 78 -4.29 -15.17 -6.59
CA LEU A 78 -5.62 -14.56 -6.64
C LEU A 78 -5.69 -13.28 -7.50
N LEU A 79 -4.60 -12.52 -7.55
CA LEU A 79 -4.51 -11.24 -8.23
C LEU A 79 -3.82 -11.38 -9.59
N PRO A 80 -4.02 -10.45 -10.54
CA PRO A 80 -3.44 -10.53 -11.88
C PRO A 80 -1.94 -10.17 -11.92
N PHE A 81 -1.18 -10.51 -10.86
CA PHE A 81 0.26 -10.27 -10.78
C PHE A 81 1.02 -11.57 -11.07
N LYS A 82 1.92 -11.52 -12.06
CA LYS A 82 2.84 -12.63 -12.37
C LYS A 82 4.21 -12.49 -11.73
N ASP A 83 4.47 -11.33 -11.15
CA ASP A 83 5.77 -10.92 -10.63
C ASP A 83 5.56 -10.28 -9.25
N ALA A 84 6.32 -10.76 -8.26
CA ALA A 84 6.27 -10.27 -6.90
C ALA A 84 6.68 -8.79 -6.81
N ALA A 85 7.67 -8.35 -7.61
CA ALA A 85 8.11 -6.96 -7.59
C ALA A 85 6.97 -6.00 -7.94
N LYS A 86 6.21 -6.31 -9.00
CA LYS A 86 5.04 -5.52 -9.40
C LYS A 86 3.91 -5.54 -8.36
N PHE A 87 3.76 -6.64 -7.65
CA PHE A 87 2.79 -6.73 -6.55
C PHE A 87 3.20 -5.80 -5.40
N HIS A 88 4.46 -5.79 -4.99
CA HIS A 88 4.96 -4.88 -3.95
C HIS A 88 4.88 -3.41 -4.39
N ASP A 89 5.26 -3.09 -5.62
CA ASP A 89 5.08 -1.74 -6.19
C ASP A 89 3.61 -1.30 -6.15
N TRP A 90 2.68 -2.22 -6.43
CA TRP A 90 1.25 -1.97 -6.33
C TRP A 90 0.79 -1.78 -4.87
N LEU A 91 1.28 -2.58 -3.93
CA LEU A 91 0.99 -2.42 -2.49
C LEU A 91 1.45 -1.07 -1.94
N ASP A 92 2.57 -0.55 -2.46
CA ASP A 92 3.10 0.77 -2.08
C ASP A 92 2.46 1.93 -2.85
N SER A 93 1.64 1.63 -3.86
CA SER A 93 0.91 2.66 -4.60
C SER A 93 -0.20 3.32 -3.77
N ASN A 94 -0.59 4.54 -4.16
CA ASN A 94 -1.69 5.27 -3.53
C ASN A 94 -3.04 4.52 -3.59
N PHE A 95 -3.22 3.61 -4.55
CA PHE A 95 -4.44 2.83 -4.72
C PHE A 95 -4.63 1.77 -3.62
N VAL A 96 -3.55 1.38 -2.93
CA VAL A 96 -3.60 0.47 -1.79
C VAL A 96 -3.33 1.23 -0.50
N ARG A 97 -2.29 2.08 -0.48
CA ARG A 97 -1.91 2.89 0.69
C ARG A 97 -2.99 3.86 1.13
N GLY A 98 -3.72 4.47 0.20
CA GLY A 98 -4.82 5.39 0.53
C GLY A 98 -5.92 4.71 1.35
N PRO A 99 -6.59 3.66 0.81
CA PRO A 99 -7.58 2.89 1.54
C PRO A 99 -7.03 2.26 2.84
N TRP A 100 -5.77 1.80 2.84
CA TRP A 100 -5.12 1.26 4.03
C TRP A 100 -4.97 2.30 5.13
N ASN A 101 -4.47 3.50 4.80
CA ASN A 101 -4.29 4.58 5.76
C ASN A 101 -5.63 5.04 6.34
N GLU A 102 -6.67 5.12 5.50
CA GLU A 102 -8.05 5.38 5.95
C GLU A 102 -8.53 4.31 6.94
N PHE A 103 -8.37 3.02 6.59
CA PHE A 103 -8.74 1.91 7.46
C PHE A 103 -7.96 1.92 8.79
N ASN A 104 -6.66 2.21 8.73
CA ASN A 104 -5.81 2.20 9.91
C ASN A 104 -6.14 3.34 10.87
N ALA A 105 -6.31 4.56 10.35
CA ALA A 105 -6.63 5.74 11.14
C ALA A 105 -8.05 5.65 11.74
N ASP A 106 -9.03 5.27 10.91
CA ASP A 106 -10.43 5.31 11.32
C ASP A 106 -10.85 4.09 12.13
N PHE A 107 -10.18 2.94 12.00
CA PHE A 107 -10.61 1.72 12.70
C PHE A 107 -9.48 1.02 13.44
N LEU A 108 -8.44 0.56 12.73
CA LEU A 108 -7.48 -0.40 13.29
C LEU A 108 -6.72 0.18 14.51
N SER A 109 -6.24 1.42 14.43
CA SER A 109 -5.51 2.06 15.53
C SER A 109 -6.34 2.16 16.79
N ARG A 110 -7.63 2.54 16.65
CA ARG A 110 -8.58 2.63 17.77
C ARG A 110 -8.92 1.24 18.32
N ALA A 111 -9.11 0.26 17.45
CA ALA A 111 -9.41 -1.11 17.85
C ALA A 111 -8.25 -1.76 18.63
N ILE A 112 -7.01 -1.53 18.21
CA ILE A 112 -5.81 -2.00 18.93
C ILE A 112 -5.72 -1.33 20.32
N ALA A 113 -5.93 -0.01 20.40
CA ALA A 113 -5.91 0.70 21.68
C ALA A 113 -6.99 0.18 22.65
N ASN A 114 -8.20 -0.08 22.15
CA ASN A 114 -9.29 -0.65 22.95
C ASN A 114 -8.98 -2.09 23.40
N ALA A 115 -8.40 -2.91 22.53
CA ALA A 115 -7.97 -4.26 22.89
C ALA A 115 -6.89 -4.23 23.98
N ALA A 116 -5.95 -3.28 23.90
CA ALA A 116 -4.89 -3.12 24.89
C ALA A 116 -5.46 -2.70 26.26
N ALA A 117 -6.40 -1.74 26.26
CA ALA A 117 -7.09 -1.30 27.47
C ALA A 117 -7.92 -2.43 28.12
N ALA A 118 -8.47 -3.34 27.32
CA ALA A 118 -9.20 -4.51 27.80
C ALA A 118 -8.28 -5.67 28.24
N GLY A 119 -6.95 -5.51 28.17
CA GLY A 119 -6.00 -6.57 28.47
C GLY A 119 -6.05 -7.74 27.48
N VAL A 120 -6.61 -7.54 26.29
CA VAL A 120 -6.64 -8.56 25.24
C VAL A 120 -5.26 -8.64 24.61
N VAL A 121 -4.64 -9.79 24.78
CA VAL A 121 -3.30 -10.07 24.29
C VAL A 121 -3.39 -10.96 23.07
N GLY A 122 -2.64 -10.62 22.02
CA GLY A 122 -2.57 -11.46 20.83
C GLY A 122 -1.84 -12.78 21.10
N PRO A 123 -1.81 -13.70 20.10
CA PRO A 123 -1.14 -15.01 20.22
C PRO A 123 0.34 -14.93 20.63
N THR A 124 0.96 -13.77 20.42
CA THR A 124 2.38 -13.50 20.69
C THR A 124 2.63 -12.88 22.06
N GLY A 125 1.61 -12.73 22.92
CA GLY A 125 1.78 -12.06 24.21
C GLY A 125 1.86 -10.52 24.10
N VAL A 126 1.64 -9.96 22.91
CA VAL A 126 1.63 -8.51 22.66
C VAL A 126 0.30 -8.11 22.02
N THR A 127 -0.28 -6.99 22.46
CA THR A 127 -1.46 -6.42 21.80
C THR A 127 -1.05 -5.80 20.46
N GLY A 128 -1.69 -6.26 19.39
CA GLY A 128 -1.40 -5.81 18.03
C GLY A 128 -2.58 -6.08 17.10
N PRO A 129 -2.39 -5.97 15.77
CA PRO A 129 -3.45 -6.12 14.77
C PRO A 129 -4.18 -7.47 14.84
N SER A 130 -3.44 -8.52 15.20
CA SER A 130 -3.96 -9.87 15.36
C SER A 130 -4.89 -10.02 16.57
N ALA A 131 -4.87 -9.07 17.52
CA ALA A 131 -5.81 -9.04 18.65
C ALA A 131 -7.18 -8.44 18.25
N VAL A 132 -7.29 -7.79 17.09
CA VAL A 132 -8.54 -7.22 16.60
C VAL A 132 -9.30 -8.29 15.79
N PRO A 133 -10.50 -8.71 16.24
CA PRO A 133 -11.29 -9.72 15.54
C PRO A 133 -11.62 -9.31 14.11
N GLU A 134 -11.51 -10.28 13.20
CA GLU A 134 -11.80 -10.09 11.79
C GLU A 134 -13.24 -10.50 11.47
N PRO A 135 -14.01 -9.66 10.75
CA PRO A 135 -15.32 -10.06 10.23
C PRO A 135 -15.24 -11.29 9.31
N GLU A 136 -16.33 -12.04 9.20
CA GLU A 136 -16.38 -13.20 8.31
C GLU A 136 -16.16 -12.78 6.83
N LYS A 137 -15.19 -13.42 6.17
CA LYS A 137 -14.69 -13.06 4.84
C LYS A 137 -15.79 -13.06 3.77
N VAL A 138 -16.59 -14.12 3.67
CA VAL A 138 -17.58 -14.29 2.59
C VAL A 138 -18.68 -13.24 2.70
N ARG A 139 -19.21 -13.04 3.90
CA ARG A 139 -20.22 -12.02 4.22
C ARG A 139 -19.71 -10.62 3.93
N THR A 140 -18.49 -10.30 4.37
CA THR A 140 -17.88 -8.98 4.14
C THR A 140 -17.65 -8.72 2.65
N ALA A 141 -17.10 -9.71 1.92
CA ALA A 141 -16.88 -9.61 0.48
C ALA A 141 -18.21 -9.47 -0.30
N GLN A 142 -19.25 -10.19 0.10
CA GLN A 142 -20.57 -10.09 -0.49
C GLN A 142 -21.20 -8.70 -0.23
N ALA A 143 -21.10 -8.19 1.00
CA ALA A 143 -21.57 -6.85 1.34
C ALA A 143 -20.84 -5.76 0.53
N ALA A 144 -19.53 -5.90 0.32
CA ALA A 144 -18.75 -5.00 -0.52
C ALA A 144 -19.15 -5.05 -2.00
N ARG A 145 -19.34 -6.25 -2.55
CA ARG A 145 -19.83 -6.43 -3.92
C ARG A 145 -21.20 -5.77 -4.11
N GLU A 146 -22.13 -6.00 -3.18
CA GLU A 146 -23.45 -5.36 -3.22
C GLU A 146 -23.37 -3.86 -3.09
N ALA A 147 -22.51 -3.34 -2.20
CA ALA A 147 -22.30 -1.92 -2.02
C ALA A 147 -21.78 -1.26 -3.30
N LEU A 148 -20.80 -1.88 -3.98
CA LEU A 148 -20.23 -1.34 -5.21
C LEU A 148 -21.23 -1.39 -6.37
N ASN A 149 -21.99 -2.49 -6.51
CA ASN A 149 -23.02 -2.65 -7.54
C ASN A 149 -24.19 -1.69 -7.37
N ALA A 150 -24.68 -1.53 -6.13
CA ALA A 150 -25.76 -0.62 -5.81
C ALA A 150 -25.30 0.84 -5.63
N ARG A 151 -24.00 1.12 -5.80
CA ARG A 151 -23.39 2.44 -5.59
C ARG A 151 -23.81 3.06 -4.24
N LYS A 152 -23.77 2.25 -3.17
CA LYS A 152 -24.23 2.68 -1.82
C LYS A 152 -23.38 3.86 -1.35
N ALA A 153 -24.00 5.03 -1.23
CA ALA A 153 -23.35 6.28 -0.82
C ALA A 153 -22.51 6.13 0.46
N LYS A 154 -23.00 5.33 1.42
CA LYS A 154 -22.28 4.96 2.66
C LYS A 154 -20.82 4.58 2.41
N PHE A 155 -20.53 3.84 1.34
CA PHE A 155 -19.20 3.28 1.09
C PHE A 155 -18.46 3.89 -0.11
N ILE A 156 -19.09 4.74 -0.92
CA ILE A 156 -18.44 5.33 -2.12
C ILE A 156 -18.13 6.83 -1.99
N VAL A 157 -18.82 7.55 -1.10
CA VAL A 157 -18.61 9.01 -0.95
C VAL A 157 -17.21 9.28 -0.39
N TYR A 158 -16.62 10.40 -0.82
CA TYR A 158 -15.37 10.89 -0.25
C TYR A 158 -15.61 11.40 1.18
N ARG A 159 -14.92 10.83 2.17
CA ARG A 159 -15.11 11.08 3.62
C ARG A 159 -16.57 10.93 4.08
N PRO A 160 -17.13 9.72 4.06
CA PRO A 160 -18.46 9.48 4.60
C PRO A 160 -18.48 9.72 6.11
N ASP A 161 -19.65 9.99 6.68
CA ASP A 161 -19.81 9.95 8.13
C ASP A 161 -19.69 8.50 8.63
N LYS A 162 -18.76 8.29 9.57
CA LYS A 162 -18.39 6.98 10.13
C LYS A 162 -18.77 6.84 11.61
N SER A 163 -19.51 7.80 12.16
CA SER A 163 -19.91 7.81 13.57
C SER A 163 -20.61 6.51 14.02
N ALA A 164 -21.44 5.93 13.16
CA ALA A 164 -22.20 4.71 13.42
C ALA A 164 -21.64 3.47 12.70
N TRP A 165 -20.37 3.48 12.26
CA TRP A 165 -19.80 2.35 11.54
C TRP A 165 -19.37 1.22 12.45
N THR A 166 -19.66 0.00 12.01
CA THR A 166 -19.18 -1.24 12.62
C THR A 166 -17.79 -1.62 12.08
N ALA A 167 -17.13 -2.57 12.73
CA ALA A 167 -15.87 -3.14 12.21
C ALA A 167 -16.03 -3.64 10.76
N GLU A 168 -17.13 -4.33 10.47
CA GLU A 168 -17.45 -4.81 9.13
C GLU A 168 -17.61 -3.68 8.12
N ASP A 169 -18.23 -2.55 8.49
CA ASP A 169 -18.37 -1.40 7.61
C ASP A 169 -17.01 -0.84 7.16
N HIS A 170 -16.02 -0.81 8.05
CA HIS A 170 -14.67 -0.38 7.71
C HIS A 170 -13.97 -1.36 6.75
N HIS A 171 -14.18 -2.68 6.91
CA HIS A 171 -13.64 -3.68 5.99
C HIS A 171 -14.33 -3.59 4.63
N VAL A 172 -15.66 -3.42 4.60
CA VAL A 172 -16.43 -3.19 3.38
C VAL A 172 -15.95 -1.94 2.66
N ARG A 173 -15.75 -0.83 3.38
CA ARG A 173 -15.21 0.41 2.81
C ARG A 173 -13.84 0.21 2.17
N PHE A 174 -12.92 -0.47 2.86
CA PHE A 174 -11.61 -0.77 2.29
C PHE A 174 -11.73 -1.52 0.96
N ILE A 175 -12.52 -2.59 0.92
CA ILE A 175 -12.72 -3.40 -0.30
C ILE A 175 -13.36 -2.58 -1.41
N VAL A 176 -14.41 -1.81 -1.10
CA VAL A 176 -15.13 -0.98 -2.07
C VAL A 176 -14.20 0.04 -2.72
N THR A 177 -13.42 0.77 -1.92
CA THR A 177 -12.48 1.78 -2.44
C THR A 177 -11.35 1.12 -3.22
N LEU A 178 -10.75 0.05 -2.68
CA LEU A 178 -9.67 -0.68 -3.35
C LEU A 178 -10.11 -1.17 -4.73
N VAL A 179 -11.26 -1.83 -4.81
CA VAL A 179 -11.77 -2.37 -6.08
C VAL A 179 -12.15 -1.25 -7.04
N ALA A 180 -12.88 -0.22 -6.58
CA ALA A 180 -13.30 0.89 -7.44
C ALA A 180 -12.10 1.61 -8.08
N ASP A 181 -11.09 1.93 -7.28
CA ASP A 181 -9.91 2.67 -7.75
C ASP A 181 -9.05 1.82 -8.69
N ASN A 182 -8.91 0.52 -8.40
CA ASN A 182 -8.13 -0.39 -9.24
C ASN A 182 -8.85 -0.77 -10.55
N MET A 183 -10.18 -0.67 -10.60
CA MET A 183 -10.91 -0.74 -11.86
C MET A 183 -10.62 0.47 -12.76
N LEU A 184 -10.39 1.66 -12.19
CA LEU A 184 -9.97 2.85 -12.95
C LEU A 184 -8.54 2.72 -13.50
N GLN A 185 -7.70 1.91 -12.85
CA GLN A 185 -6.32 1.61 -13.27
C GLN A 185 -6.19 0.39 -14.18
N ASN A 186 -7.31 -0.20 -14.61
CA ASN A 186 -7.35 -1.42 -15.43
C ASN A 186 -6.65 -2.63 -14.79
N LEU A 187 -6.55 -2.70 -13.45
CA LEU A 187 -6.14 -3.93 -12.78
C LEU A 187 -7.22 -5.00 -12.96
N TRP A 188 -8.49 -4.59 -12.85
CA TRP A 188 -9.65 -5.38 -13.22
C TRP A 188 -10.53 -4.63 -14.19
N TYR A 189 -11.05 -5.33 -15.19
CA TYR A 189 -12.02 -4.75 -16.11
C TYR A 189 -13.45 -4.88 -15.58
N GLU A 190 -14.33 -3.96 -15.98
CA GLU A 190 -15.77 -4.00 -15.65
C GLU A 190 -16.43 -5.33 -16.04
N SER A 191 -15.99 -5.93 -17.15
CA SER A 191 -16.48 -7.24 -17.62
C SER A 191 -16.06 -8.39 -16.70
N GLU A 192 -14.86 -8.30 -16.10
CA GLU A 192 -14.38 -9.27 -15.11
C GLU A 192 -15.09 -9.08 -13.78
N TRP A 193 -15.28 -7.83 -13.34
CA TRP A 193 -16.06 -7.51 -12.15
C TRP A 193 -17.48 -8.10 -12.23
N LYS A 194 -18.15 -7.97 -13.37
CA LYS A 194 -19.50 -8.55 -13.57
C LYS A 194 -19.54 -10.07 -13.43
N LYS A 195 -18.48 -10.78 -13.84
CA LYS A 195 -18.41 -12.24 -13.83
C LYS A 195 -17.86 -12.81 -12.52
N LYS A 196 -16.84 -12.16 -11.95
CA LYS A 196 -16.00 -12.65 -10.84
C LYS A 196 -15.95 -11.70 -9.66
N GLY A 197 -16.88 -10.74 -9.56
CA GLY A 197 -16.80 -9.67 -8.56
C GLY A 197 -16.75 -10.16 -7.11
N LEU A 198 -17.36 -11.31 -6.79
CA LEU A 198 -17.25 -11.90 -5.45
C LEU A 198 -15.83 -12.42 -5.17
N ASP A 199 -15.18 -13.06 -6.14
CA ASP A 199 -13.81 -13.57 -5.99
C ASP A 199 -12.81 -12.41 -5.91
N ILE A 200 -13.02 -11.36 -6.69
CA ILE A 200 -12.25 -10.11 -6.60
C ILE A 200 -12.40 -9.48 -5.21
N ALA A 201 -13.63 -9.39 -4.69
CA ALA A 201 -13.89 -8.85 -3.35
C ALA A 201 -13.25 -9.71 -2.24
N LYS A 202 -13.25 -11.04 -2.40
CA LYS A 202 -12.54 -11.97 -1.50
C LYS A 202 -11.02 -11.80 -1.56
N ALA A 203 -10.45 -11.58 -2.75
CA ALA A 203 -9.03 -11.30 -2.90
C ALA A 203 -8.64 -9.95 -2.25
N ALA A 204 -9.46 -8.92 -2.44
CA ALA A 204 -9.32 -7.62 -1.78
C ALA A 204 -9.38 -7.73 -0.25
N TYR A 205 -10.24 -8.61 0.29
CA TYR A 205 -10.27 -8.92 1.72
C TYR A 205 -8.92 -9.52 2.19
N GLU A 206 -8.36 -10.47 1.44
CA GLU A 206 -7.05 -11.06 1.79
C GLU A 206 -5.92 -10.02 1.73
N VAL A 207 -5.97 -9.08 0.79
CA VAL A 207 -5.03 -7.94 0.75
C VAL A 207 -5.11 -7.16 2.07
N LEU A 208 -6.30 -6.87 2.58
CA LEU A 208 -6.45 -6.19 3.87
C LEU A 208 -5.80 -6.97 5.03
N VAL A 209 -6.04 -8.29 5.09
CA VAL A 209 -5.46 -9.16 6.13
C VAL A 209 -3.93 -9.21 6.00
N PHE A 210 -3.41 -9.28 4.78
CA PHE A 210 -1.98 -9.22 4.52
C PHE A 210 -1.37 -7.90 4.98
N LEU A 211 -2.00 -6.76 4.68
CA LEU A 211 -1.55 -5.44 5.13
C LEU A 211 -1.55 -5.35 6.67
N LYS A 212 -2.58 -5.86 7.35
CA LYS A 212 -2.60 -5.95 8.82
C LYS A 212 -1.42 -6.74 9.39
N ALA A 213 -0.99 -7.79 8.69
CA ALA A 213 0.11 -8.63 9.14
C ALA A 213 1.50 -7.98 8.87
N THR A 214 1.61 -7.08 7.90
CA THR A 214 2.90 -6.63 7.36
C THR A 214 3.18 -5.13 7.53
N MET A 215 2.15 -4.28 7.62
CA MET A 215 2.27 -2.82 7.53
C MET A 215 1.95 -2.06 8.83
N VAL A 216 1.95 -2.73 9.98
CA VAL A 216 1.61 -2.09 11.27
C VAL A 216 2.80 -1.45 11.99
N TYR A 217 3.98 -1.46 11.37
CA TYR A 217 4.98 -0.47 11.75
C TYR A 217 4.52 0.88 11.20
N ALA A 218 3.81 1.64 12.06
CA ALA A 218 3.65 3.07 11.87
C ALA A 218 5.03 3.66 11.55
N ASP A 219 5.09 4.52 10.52
CA ASP A 219 6.28 5.32 10.28
C ASP A 219 6.67 5.99 11.60
N PRO A 220 7.89 5.77 12.14
CA PRO A 220 8.31 6.42 13.37
C PRO A 220 8.35 7.94 13.26
N ASN A 221 8.29 8.51 12.04
CA ASN A 221 8.21 9.95 11.78
C ASN A 221 7.15 10.29 10.71
N PRO A 222 5.84 10.29 11.05
CA PRO A 222 4.85 10.80 10.12
C PRO A 222 5.12 12.29 9.83
N PRO A 223 4.90 12.77 8.58
CA PRO A 223 5.04 14.19 8.25
C PRO A 223 4.15 15.05 9.16
N SER A 224 4.78 15.87 10.00
CA SER A 224 4.12 16.90 10.81
C SER A 224 3.89 18.13 9.95
N TYR A 225 2.63 18.39 9.58
CA TYR A 225 2.22 19.70 9.08
C TYR A 225 1.79 20.55 10.27
N SER A 226 2.75 21.00 11.07
CA SER A 226 2.54 22.12 12.00
C SER A 226 2.58 23.40 11.18
N ALA A 227 1.43 24.08 11.12
CA ALA A 227 1.26 25.42 10.57
C ALA A 227 1.90 26.48 11.46
#